data_AF-A0A800IF65-F1
#
_entry.id   AF-A0A800IF65-F1
#
_cell.length_a   1.000
_cell.length_b   1.000
_cell.length_c   1.000
_cell.angle_alpha   90.00
_cell.angle_beta   90.00
_cell.angle_gamma   90.00
#
_symmetry.space_group_name_H-M   'P 1'
#
loop_
_entity.id
_entity.type
_entity.pdbx_description
1 polymer ?
#
loop_
_entity_poly.entity_id
_entity_poly.type
_entity_poly.pdbx_seq_one_letter_code
_entity_poly.pdbx_strand_id
1 'polypeptide(L)' 'MKVGIDVSKLTFDASWVVDDKPVHRCFDYTEENVDSFLALLPKEAHVVMEATGVYHSR' A
#
# COMPACT_ATOMS: atom_id res chain seq x y z
N MET A 1 -0.61 11.21 -7.49
CA MET A 1 0.14 10.78 -6.28
C MET A 1 0.86 9.48 -6.60
N LYS A 2 2.10 9.25 -6.14
CA LYS A 2 2.76 7.94 -6.25
C LYS A 2 2.82 7.31 -4.87
N VAL A 3 2.43 6.05 -4.76
CA VAL A 3 2.43 5.29 -3.51
C VAL A 3 3.26 4.03 -3.71
N GLY A 4 4.28 3.84 -2.87
CA GLY A 4 5.03 2.59 -2.78
C GLY A 4 4.41 1.69 -1.72
N ILE A 5 4.26 0.41 -2.03
CA ILE A 5 3.82 -0.62 -1.09
C ILE A 5 4.92 -1.68 -0.97
N ASP A 6 5.31 -1.98 0.26
CA ASP A 6 6.05 -3.18 0.63
C ASP A 6 5.08 -4.15 1.31
N VAL A 7 5.01 -5.39 0.82
CA VAL A 7 4.01 -6.37 1.25
C VAL A 7 4.68 -7.56 1.92
N SER A 8 4.13 -7.95 3.08
CA SER A 8 4.48 -9.15 3.82
C SER A 8 3.25 -10.07 3.97
N LYS A 9 3.42 -11.23 4.62
CA LYS A 9 2.34 -12.22 4.76
C LYS A 9 1.10 -11.71 5.50
N LEU A 10 1.29 -10.86 6.51
CA LEU A 10 0.24 -10.43 7.44
C LEU A 10 0.06 -8.92 7.45
N THR A 11 0.95 -8.18 6.81
CA THR A 11 0.98 -6.71 6.85
C THR A 11 1.41 -6.15 5.50
N PHE A 12 1.12 -4.87 5.28
CA PHE A 12 1.74 -4.10 4.22
C PHE A 12 2.06 -2.69 4.70
N ASP A 13 3.20 -2.18 4.26
CA ASP A 13 3.68 -0.84 4.51
C ASP A 13 3.44 0.01 3.27
N ALA A 14 2.82 1.17 3.44
CA ALA A 14 2.53 2.12 2.37
C ALA A 14 3.24 3.45 2.64
N SER A 15 3.92 3.96 1.62
CA SER A 15 4.61 5.25 1.69
C SER A 15 4.32 6.14 0.48
N TRP A 16 4.09 7.42 0.75
CA TRP A 16 3.84 8.45 -0.25
C TRP A 16 4.26 9.83 0.28
N VAL A 17 4.09 10.87 -0.53
CA VAL A 17 4.40 12.25 -0.18
C VAL A 17 3.15 13.12 -0.24
N VAL A 18 2.93 13.96 0.78
CA VAL A 18 1.89 15.00 0.83
C VAL A 18 2.56 16.31 1.23
N ASP A 19 2.41 17.37 0.44
CA ASP A 19 3.01 18.68 0.68
C ASP A 19 4.53 18.61 1.00
N ASP A 20 5.27 17.86 0.18
CA ASP A 20 6.71 17.56 0.33
C ASP A 20 7.12 16.84 1.62
N LYS A 21 6.14 16.33 2.39
CA LYS A 21 6.37 15.55 3.60
C LYS A 21 6.14 14.07 3.34
N PRO A 22 7.08 13.18 3.72
CA PRO A 22 6.88 11.76 3.61
C PRO A 22 5.83 11.30 4.61
N VAL A 23 4.92 10.45 4.15
CA VAL A 23 3.96 9.72 4.96
C VAL A 23 4.31 8.24 4.87
N HIS A 24 4.22 7.57 6.01
CA HIS A 24 4.41 6.13 6.14
C HIS A 24 3.29 5.57 7.02
N ARG A 25 2.66 4.49 6.59
CA ARG A 25 1.67 3.76 7.38
C ARG A 25 1.85 2.26 7.17
N CYS A 26 1.78 1.51 8.26
CA CYS A 26 1.72 0.04 8.24
C CYS A 26 0.28 -0.38 8.55
N PHE A 27 -0.18 -1.43 7.87
CA PHE A 27 -1.52 -1.98 8.01
C PHE A 27 -1.44 -3.50 8.18
N ASP A 28 -2.35 -4.08 8.95
CA ASP A 28 -2.61 -5.53 8.86
C ASP A 28 -3.24 -5.83 7.50
N TYR A 29 -2.87 -6.95 6.88
CA TYR A 29 -3.37 -7.35 5.56
C TYR A 29 -4.75 -7.99 5.69
N THR A 30 -5.77 -7.13 5.82
CA THR A 30 -7.20 -7.48 5.81
C THR A 30 -7.91 -6.68 4.71
N GLU A 31 -9.07 -7.16 4.24
CA GLU A 31 -9.88 -6.43 3.24
C GLU A 31 -10.28 -5.03 3.77
N GLU A 32 -10.70 -4.94 5.04
CA GLU A 32 -11.06 -3.67 5.69
C GLU A 32 -9.92 -2.64 5.68
N ASN A 33 -8.69 -3.09 5.93
CA ASN A 33 -7.53 -2.21 5.91
C ASN A 33 -7.10 -1.83 4.48
N VAL A 34 -7.33 -2.71 3.50
CA VAL A 34 -7.14 -2.35 2.08
C VAL A 34 -8.14 -1.26 1.68
N ASP A 35 -9.41 -1.40 2.04
CA ASP A 35 -10.43 -0.38 1.78
C ASP A 35 -10.12 0.94 2.48
N SER A 36 -9.70 0.86 3.75
CA SER A 36 -9.27 2.03 4.53
C SER A 36 -8.05 2.72 3.90
N PHE A 37 -7.10 1.95 3.36
CA PHE A 37 -5.96 2.49 2.63
C PHE A 37 -6.40 3.17 1.32
N LEU A 38 -7.25 2.53 0.52
CA LEU A 38 -7.78 3.09 -0.72
C LEU A 38 -8.53 4.40 -0.49
N ALA A 39 -9.26 4.53 0.61
CA ALA A 39 -9.96 5.76 0.99
C ALA A 39 -9.02 6.94 1.29
N LEU A 40 -7.74 6.70 1.56
CA LEU A 40 -6.72 7.76 1.75
C LEU A 40 -6.18 8.30 0.42
N LEU A 41 -6.43 7.61 -0.69
CA LEU A 41 -5.81 7.90 -1.96
C LEU A 41 -6.74 8.68 -2.89
N PRO A 42 -6.23 9.67 -3.64
CA PRO A 42 -6.99 10.21 -4.77
C PRO A 42 -7.17 9.13 -5.84
N LYS A 43 -8.23 9.23 -6.64
CA LYS A 43 -8.57 8.26 -7.68
C LYS A 43 -7.44 8.08 -8.72
N GLU A 44 -6.65 9.13 -8.94
CA GLU A 44 -5.51 9.18 -9.86
C GLU A 44 -4.19 8.77 -9.19
N ALA A 45 -4.23 8.17 -8.01
CA ALA A 45 -3.04 7.62 -7.37
C ALA A 45 -2.47 6.45 -8.19
N HIS A 46 -1.16 6.47 -8.40
CA HIS A 46 -0.43 5.37 -8.99
C HIS A 46 0.23 4.59 -7.87
N VAL A 47 -0.26 3.37 -7.65
CA VAL A 47 0.22 2.47 -6.61
C VAL A 47 1.18 1.46 -7.24
N VAL A 48 2.38 1.36 -6.68
CA VAL A 48 3.39 0.38 -7.08
C VAL A 48 3.69 -0.48 -5.87
N MET A 49 3.55 -1.79 -6.02
CA MET A 49 3.80 -2.76 -4.96
C MET A 49 5.04 -3.58 -5.32
N GLU A 50 5.95 -3.77 -4.35
CA GLU A 50 7.05 -4.70 -4.51
C GLU A 50 6.51 -6.13 -4.67
N ALA A 51 6.90 -6.82 -5.74
CA ALA A 51 6.59 -8.23 -5.91
C ALA A 51 7.60 -9.07 -5.12
N THR A 52 7.23 -9.56 -3.95
CA THR A 52 8.06 -10.49 -3.17
C THR A 52 7.51 -11.92 -3.25
N GLY A 53 8.34 -12.88 -3.66
CA GLY A 53 8.04 -14.32 -3.60
C GLY A 53 7.43 -14.98 -4.85
N VAL A 54 7.22 -16.30 -4.75
CA VAL A 54 6.54 -17.11 -5.78
C VAL A 54 5.03 -17.02 -5.57
N TYR A 55 4.31 -16.48 -6.55
CA TYR A 55 2.85 -16.46 -6.55
C TYR A 55 2.31 -17.89 -6.65
N HIS A 56 1.79 -18.42 -5.54
CA HIS A 56 0.97 -19.63 -5.58
C HIS A 56 -0.48 -19.23 -5.93
N SER A 57 -0.72 -18.91 -7.20
CA SER A 57 -2.10 -18.85 -7.72
C SER A 57 -2.63 -20.29 -7.75
N ARG A 58 -3.53 -20.63 -6.82
CA ARG A 58 -4.35 -21.84 -6.93
C ARG A 58 -5.58 -21.54 -7.78
#